data_AF-A0A6B2TBY7-F1
#
_entry.id   AF-A0A6B2TBY7-F1
#
_cell.length_a   1.000
_cell.length_b   1.000
_cell.length_c   1.000
_cell.angle_alpha   90.00
_cell.angle_beta   90.00
_cell.angle_gamma   90.00
#
_symmetry.space_group_name_H-M   'P 1'
#
loop_
_entity.id
_entity.type
_entity.pdbx_description
1 polymer ?
#
loop_
_entity_poly.entity_id
_entity_poly.type
_entity_poly.pdbx_seq_one_letter_code
_entity_poly.pdbx_strand_id
1 'polypeptide(L)'
;LDEVADAWAEFPGAAVMLPVGRAFDVIEMAEAAGRRALVRLERMGLPLGPVAVTPDGRAQFFVAPGAATELPRLLYRMGWDDADLDLHGLGRGAHITAPPSD
;
A
#
# COMPACT_ATOMS: atom_id res chain seq x y z
N LEU A 1 11.41 23.15 2.44
CA LEU A 1 10.56 22.58 1.36
C LEU A 1 11.14 22.99 0.02
N ASP A 2 11.52 24.26 -0.13
CA ASP A 2 12.14 24.83 -1.34
C ASP A 2 13.36 24.03 -1.83
N GLU A 3 14.32 23.69 -0.96
CA GLU A 3 15.49 22.88 -1.33
C GLU A 3 15.13 21.48 -1.90
N VAL A 4 14.07 20.85 -1.40
CA VAL A 4 13.59 19.55 -1.92
C VAL A 4 12.89 19.73 -3.27
N ALA A 5 12.11 20.81 -3.41
CA ALA A 5 11.43 21.12 -4.66
C ALA A 5 12.45 21.46 -5.78
N ASP A 6 13.48 22.24 -5.46
CA ASP A 6 14.55 22.61 -6.38
C ASP A 6 15.34 21.36 -6.81
N ALA A 7 15.71 20.49 -5.87
CA ALA A 7 16.40 19.24 -6.18
C ALA A 7 15.56 18.30 -7.07
N TRP A 8 14.24 18.21 -6.86
CA TRP A 8 13.37 17.42 -7.74
C TRP A 8 13.15 18.05 -9.11
N ALA A 9 13.17 19.38 -9.22
CA ALA A 9 13.05 20.07 -10.49
C ALA A 9 14.21 19.74 -11.46
N GLU A 10 15.37 19.32 -10.94
CA GLU A 10 16.51 18.85 -11.74
C GLU A 10 16.26 17.47 -12.40
N PHE A 11 15.26 16.70 -11.95
CA PHE A 11 14.95 15.35 -12.44
C PHE A 11 13.51 15.25 -12.98
N PRO A 12 13.19 15.94 -14.09
CA PRO A 12 11.86 15.87 -14.68
C PRO A 12 11.52 14.42 -15.09
N GLY A 13 10.45 13.88 -14.51
CA GLY A 13 9.99 12.50 -14.74
C GLY A 13 10.43 11.48 -13.69
N ALA A 14 11.23 11.86 -12.69
CA ALA A 14 11.52 10.98 -11.57
C ALA A 14 10.28 10.77 -10.69
N ALA A 15 9.97 9.52 -10.36
CA ALA A 15 8.91 9.19 -9.41
C ALA A 15 9.30 9.61 -7.99
N VAL A 16 8.33 10.15 -7.26
CA VAL A 16 8.49 10.47 -5.83
C VAL A 16 8.33 9.18 -5.03
N MET A 17 9.26 8.93 -4.10
CA MET A 17 9.15 7.79 -3.18
C MET A 17 8.58 8.23 -1.82
N LEU A 18 7.54 7.54 -1.35
CA LEU A 18 6.92 7.77 -0.04
C LEU A 18 7.40 6.74 0.97
N PRO A 19 7.96 7.17 2.13
CA PRO A 19 8.36 6.26 3.19
C PRO A 19 7.13 5.71 3.93
N VAL A 20 7.10 4.39 4.12
CA VAL A 20 6.03 3.66 4.80
C VAL A 20 6.42 3.38 6.27
N GLY A 21 5.45 3.15 7.16
CA GLY A 21 5.69 2.81 8.57
C GLY A 21 5.82 4.00 9.53
N ARG A 22 5.58 5.23 9.05
CA ARG A 22 5.55 6.45 9.87
C ARG A 22 4.16 7.04 9.97
N ALA A 23 3.61 7.48 8.84
CA ALA A 23 2.28 8.12 8.76
C ALA A 23 1.20 7.14 8.29
N PHE A 24 1.59 6.11 7.54
CA PHE A 24 0.72 5.04 7.07
C PHE A 24 1.55 3.76 6.87
N ASP A 25 0.88 2.63 6.87
CA ASP A 25 1.36 1.35 6.34
C ASP A 25 0.65 1.05 5.02
N VAL A 26 1.12 0.05 4.26
CA VAL A 26 0.44 -0.41 3.04
C VAL A 26 0.19 -1.90 3.13
N ILE A 27 -1.02 -2.32 2.74
CA ILE A 27 -1.33 -3.72 2.44
C ILE A 27 -1.37 -3.87 0.92
N GLU A 28 -0.47 -4.68 0.39
CA GLU A 28 -0.30 -4.90 -1.03
C GLU A 28 -0.76 -6.30 -1.42
N MET A 29 -1.45 -6.41 -2.56
CA MET A 29 -1.87 -7.68 -3.15
C MET A 29 -1.97 -7.58 -4.67
N ALA A 30 -2.16 -8.70 -5.36
CA ALA A 30 -2.50 -8.70 -6.79
C ALA A 30 -3.70 -7.79 -7.11
N GLU A 31 -3.60 -6.99 -8.18
CA GLU A 31 -4.62 -6.01 -8.56
C GLU A 31 -6.03 -6.64 -8.68
N ALA A 32 -6.14 -7.81 -9.30
CA ALA A 32 -7.41 -8.52 -9.47
C ALA A 32 -8.05 -8.93 -8.13
N ALA A 33 -7.25 -9.23 -7.10
CA ALA A 33 -7.74 -9.48 -5.76
C ALA A 33 -8.16 -8.17 -5.08
N GLY A 34 -7.34 -7.12 -5.18
CA GLY A 34 -7.62 -5.79 -4.63
C GLY A 34 -8.92 -5.18 -5.17
N ARG A 35 -9.17 -5.26 -6.49
CA ARG A 35 -10.43 -4.79 -7.09
C ARG A 35 -11.65 -5.50 -6.53
N ARG A 36 -11.57 -6.81 -6.29
CA ARG A 36 -12.65 -7.58 -5.66
C ARG A 36 -12.82 -7.20 -4.19
N ALA A 37 -11.72 -6.98 -3.47
CA ALA A 37 -11.74 -6.51 -2.09
C ALA A 37 -12.44 -5.15 -1.96
N LEU A 38 -12.13 -4.18 -2.85
CA LEU A 38 -12.78 -2.88 -2.88
C LEU A 38 -14.31 -2.98 -2.96
N VAL A 39 -14.83 -3.76 -3.92
CA VAL A 39 -16.27 -3.99 -4.06
C VAL A 39 -16.87 -4.62 -2.79
N ARG A 40 -16.13 -5.52 -2.15
CA ARG A 40 -16.60 -6.17 -0.92
C ARG A 40 -16.63 -5.20 0.27
N LEU A 41 -15.59 -4.37 0.43
CA LEU A 41 -15.48 -3.37 1.49
C LEU A 41 -16.56 -2.29 1.35
N GLU A 42 -16.81 -1.82 0.13
CA GLU A 42 -17.89 -0.88 -0.18
C GLU A 42 -19.26 -1.46 0.22
N ARG A 43 -19.55 -2.71 -0.16
CA ARG A 43 -20.78 -3.41 0.23
C ARG A 43 -20.92 -3.62 1.75
N MET A 44 -19.81 -3.57 2.49
CA MET A 44 -19.82 -3.62 3.96
C MET A 44 -20.04 -2.25 4.62
N GLY A 45 -20.09 -1.17 3.83
CA GLY A 45 -20.15 0.19 4.35
C GLY A 45 -18.87 0.62 5.07
N LEU A 46 -17.74 -0.02 4.76
CA LEU A 46 -16.46 0.36 5.35
C LEU A 46 -15.91 1.62 4.66
N PRO A 47 -15.38 2.59 5.42
CA PRO A 47 -14.71 3.74 4.82
C PRO A 47 -13.51 3.25 4.02
N LEU A 48 -13.52 3.54 2.72
CA LEU A 48 -12.41 3.23 1.85
C LEU A 48 -11.32 4.28 2.05
N GLY A 49 -10.09 3.82 2.28
CA GLY A 49 -8.90 4.67 2.26
C GLY A 49 -8.42 4.94 0.84
N PRO A 50 -7.33 5.70 0.69
CA PRO A 50 -6.62 5.75 -0.59
C PRO A 50 -6.23 4.33 -1.02
N VAL A 51 -6.46 4.03 -2.29
CA VAL A 51 -6.00 2.81 -2.95
C VAL A 51 -5.35 3.19 -4.26
N ALA A 52 -4.15 2.65 -4.51
CA ALA A 52 -3.42 2.86 -5.75
C ALA A 52 -3.21 1.53 -6.47
N VAL A 53 -3.09 1.58 -7.79
CA VAL A 53 -2.59 0.47 -8.61
C VAL A 53 -1.19 0.84 -9.08
N THR A 54 -0.26 -0.10 -8.97
CA THR A 54 1.11 0.06 -9.45
C THR A 54 1.25 -0.47 -10.88
N PRO A 55 2.24 -0.02 -11.66
CA PRO A 55 2.49 -0.52 -13.02
C PRO A 55 2.75 -2.02 -13.11
N ASP A 56 3.23 -2.65 -12.03
CA ASP A 56 3.47 -4.09 -11.92
C ASP A 56 2.22 -4.90 -11.50
N GLY A 57 1.03 -4.28 -11.52
CA GLY A 57 -0.24 -4.98 -11.30
C GLY A 57 -0.51 -5.32 -9.84
N ARG A 58 -0.04 -4.46 -8.91
CA ARG A 58 -0.32 -4.56 -7.48
C ARG A 58 -1.36 -3.51 -7.09
N ALA A 59 -2.26 -3.88 -6.18
CA ALA A 59 -3.13 -2.93 -5.50
C ALA A 59 -2.57 -2.64 -4.10
N GLN A 60 -2.38 -1.36 -3.79
CA GLN A 60 -1.85 -0.87 -2.54
C GLN A 60 -2.94 -0.15 -1.74
N PHE A 61 -3.32 -0.72 -0.59
CA PHE A 61 -4.28 -0.14 0.35
C PHE A 61 -3.54 0.59 1.45
N PHE A 62 -3.80 1.88 1.59
CA PHE A 62 -3.19 2.71 2.63
C PHE A 62 -3.94 2.49 3.95
N VAL A 63 -3.22 2.05 4.96
CA VAL A 63 -3.78 1.67 6.26
C VAL A 63 -3.05 2.39 7.40
N ALA A 64 -3.62 2.30 8.61
CA ALA A 64 -3.02 2.93 9.78
C ALA A 64 -1.60 2.37 10.06
N PRO A 65 -0.66 3.21 10.56
CA PRO A 65 0.67 2.75 10.96
C PRO A 65 0.61 1.57 11.92
N GLY A 66 1.44 0.56 11.70
CA GLY A 66 1.50 -0.66 12.51
C GLY A 66 0.66 -1.82 11.96
N ALA A 67 -0.31 -1.56 11.08
CA ALA A 67 -1.15 -2.59 10.49
C ALA A 67 -0.36 -3.67 9.73
N ALA A 68 0.74 -3.29 9.05
CA ALA A 68 1.59 -4.27 8.37
C ALA A 68 2.27 -5.24 9.35
N THR A 69 2.60 -4.77 10.56
CA THR A 69 3.19 -5.62 11.61
C THR A 69 2.15 -6.56 12.23
N GLU A 70 0.89 -6.14 12.28
CA GLU A 70 -0.20 -6.96 12.82
C GLU A 70 -0.70 -8.02 11.84
N LEU A 71 -0.42 -7.86 10.54
CA LEU A 71 -0.92 -8.73 9.48
C LEU A 71 -0.59 -10.22 9.68
N PRO A 72 0.67 -10.64 9.99
CA PRO A 72 0.96 -12.06 10.19
C PRO A 72 0.14 -12.67 11.32
N ARG A 73 -0.05 -11.93 12.42
CA ARG A 73 -0.87 -12.39 13.55
C ARG A 73 -2.34 -12.48 13.16
N LEU A 74 -2.85 -11.56 12.34
CA LEU A 74 -4.21 -11.63 11.83
C LEU A 74 -4.39 -12.89 10.95
N LEU A 75 -3.48 -13.13 10.01
CA LEU A 75 -3.54 -14.31 9.12
C LEU A 75 -3.52 -15.62 9.91
N TYR A 76 -2.64 -15.74 10.91
CA TYR A 76 -2.62 -16.89 11.82
C TYR A 76 -3.97 -17.09 12.52
N ARG A 77 -4.58 -16.03 13.07
CA ARG A 77 -5.89 -16.15 13.74
C ARG A 77 -7.02 -16.57 12.79
N MET A 78 -6.88 -16.27 11.50
CA MET A 78 -7.83 -16.68 10.46
C MET A 78 -7.55 -18.09 9.92
N GLY A 79 -6.46 -18.74 10.34
CA GLY A 79 -6.00 -20.02 9.79
C GLY A 79 -5.46 -19.90 8.37
N TRP A 80 -4.90 -18.75 8.02
CA TRP A 80 -4.36 -18.42 6.69
C TRP A 80 -2.84 -18.22 6.71
N ASP A 81 -2.17 -18.59 7.79
CA ASP A 81 -0.72 -18.52 7.94
C ASP A 81 0.04 -19.38 6.92
N ASP A 82 -0.54 -20.50 6.49
CA ASP A 82 0.00 -21.36 5.43
C ASP A 82 -0.65 -21.12 4.05
N ALA A 83 -1.50 -20.11 3.92
CA ALA A 83 -2.18 -19.82 2.67
C ALA A 83 -1.34 -18.91 1.75
N ASP A 84 -1.18 -19.32 0.49
CA ASP A 84 -0.51 -18.52 -0.53
C ASP A 84 -1.44 -17.42 -1.08
N LEU A 85 -1.65 -16.37 -0.29
CA LEU A 85 -2.62 -15.30 -0.56
C LEU A 85 -2.06 -14.14 -1.40
N ASP A 86 -0.76 -14.16 -1.73
CA ASP A 86 -0.05 -13.03 -2.35
C ASP A 86 -0.44 -11.68 -1.72
N LEU A 87 -0.39 -11.63 -0.38
CA LEU A 87 -0.79 -10.51 0.45
C LEU A 87 0.38 -10.10 1.35
N HIS A 88 0.84 -8.85 1.21
CA HIS A 88 2.06 -8.38 1.86
C HIS A 88 1.79 -7.10 2.66
N GLY A 89 2.37 -7.03 3.85
CA GLY A 89 2.39 -5.81 4.65
C GLY A 89 3.68 -5.04 4.41
N LEU A 90 3.58 -3.81 3.94
CA LEU A 90 4.71 -2.88 3.83
C LEU A 90 4.64 -1.92 5.02
N GLY A 91 5.64 -2.00 5.89
CA GLY A 91 5.77 -1.19 7.09
C GLY A 91 7.06 -0.39 7.09
N ARG A 92 7.57 -0.10 8.29
CA ARG A 92 8.80 0.71 8.48
C ARG A 92 9.98 0.15 7.70
N GLY A 93 10.63 1.04 6.95
CA GLY A 93 11.80 0.70 6.12
C GLY A 93 11.45 0.41 4.66
N ALA A 94 10.17 0.19 4.35
CA ALA A 94 9.68 0.12 2.97
C ALA A 94 9.39 1.51 2.41
N HIS A 95 9.37 1.59 1.08
CA HIS A 95 8.99 2.78 0.31
C HIS A 95 8.07 2.35 -0.83
N ILE A 96 7.13 3.21 -1.20
CA ILE A 96 6.28 3.05 -2.40
C ILE A 96 6.47 4.26 -3.31
N THR A 97 6.09 4.13 -4.58
CA THR A 97 5.97 5.30 -5.47
C THR A 97 4.72 6.12 -5.09
N ALA A 98 4.83 7.44 -5.17
CA ALA A 98 3.70 8.34 -4.93
C ALA A 98 2.75 8.35 -6.14
N PRO A 99 1.44 8.11 -5.97
CA PRO A 99 0.51 8.21 -7.09
C PRO A 99 0.30 9.69 -7.52
N PRO A 100 0.18 9.98 -8.84
CA PRO A 100 0.48 9.11 -9.96
C PRO A 100 1.99 9.01 -10.21
N SER A 101 2.47 7.80 -10.51
CA SER A 101 3.82 7.56 -11.03
C SER A 101 3.67 6.65 -12.25
N ASP A 102 4.11 7.11 -13.41
CA ASP A 102 4.11 6.37 -14.69
C ASP A 102 5.35 5.48 -14.83
#